data_AF-A0A6A7RUM7-F1
#
_entry.id   AF-A0A6A7RUM7-F1
#
_cell.length_a   1.000
_cell.length_b   1.000
_cell.length_c   1.000
_cell.angle_alpha   90.00
_cell.angle_beta   90.00
_cell.angle_gamma   90.00
#
_symmetry.space_group_name_H-M   'P 1'
#
loop_
_entity.id
_entity.type
_entity.pdbx_description
1 polymer ?
#
loop_
_entity_poly.entity_id
_entity_poly.type
_entity_poly.pdbx_seq_one_letter_code
_entity_poly.pdbx_strand_id
1 'polypeptide(L)'
;LGPGKQAFIFQLGGSLLLSGKQRINRGFQAHVFGFSDTTTGLQGRSVWTDEKGDKVFSELSGEGLGPGLLIEGKLIGGTGRYAGVSGEYSFKWKRIGAFEGSELTGRVVDLNGWARLGSPSAVAPTTAGGQQ
;
A
#
# COMPACT_ATOMS: atom_id res chain seq x y z
N LEU A 1 27.33 1.38 2.81
CA LEU A 1 26.95 2.51 3.70
C LEU A 1 28.13 2.82 4.61
N GLY A 2 28.46 4.09 4.82
CA GLY A 2 29.60 4.51 5.63
C GLY A 2 29.34 4.43 7.15
N PRO A 3 30.30 4.85 8.00
CA PRO A 3 30.13 4.90 9.45
C PRO A 3 28.86 5.68 9.86
N GLY A 4 28.12 5.16 10.84
CA GLY A 4 26.89 5.78 11.35
C GLY A 4 25.65 5.64 10.47
N LYS A 5 25.77 5.00 9.30
CA LYS A 5 24.64 4.76 8.40
C LYS A 5 23.99 3.41 8.68
N GLN A 6 22.67 3.41 8.74
CA GLN A 6 21.85 2.21 8.97
C GLN A 6 20.97 1.92 7.76
N ALA A 7 20.67 0.63 7.59
CA ALA A 7 19.75 0.11 6.59
C ALA A 7 19.00 -1.10 7.17
N PHE A 8 17.75 -1.27 6.75
CA PHE A 8 16.93 -2.41 7.13
C PHE A 8 15.92 -2.76 6.03
N ILE A 9 15.63 -4.05 5.92
CA ILE A 9 14.50 -4.57 5.15
C ILE A 9 13.36 -4.87 6.11
N PHE A 10 12.12 -4.76 5.63
CA PHE A 10 10.96 -5.01 6.46
C PHE A 10 9.82 -5.62 5.65
N GLN A 11 9.01 -6.40 6.37
CA GLN A 11 7.71 -6.86 5.94
C GLN A 11 6.72 -6.53 7.05
N LEU A 12 5.62 -5.84 6.71
CA LEU A 12 4.55 -5.51 7.64
C LEU A 12 3.25 -6.10 7.11
N GLY A 13 2.47 -6.68 8.01
CA GLY A 13 1.12 -7.17 7.75
C GLY A 13 0.14 -6.58 8.74
N GLY A 14 -1.07 -6.27 8.30
CA GLY A 14 -2.11 -5.76 9.20
C GLY A 14 -3.43 -5.52 8.50
N SER A 15 -4.42 -5.10 9.28
CA SER A 15 -5.73 -4.73 8.77
C SER A 15 -5.80 -3.23 8.50
N LEU A 16 -6.38 -2.86 7.36
CA LEU A 16 -6.62 -1.47 6.96
C LEU A 16 -8.13 -1.27 6.81
N LEU A 17 -8.71 -0.40 7.64
CA LEU A 17 -10.09 0.05 7.47
C LEU A 17 -10.06 1.44 6.86
N LEU A 18 -10.51 1.55 5.61
CA LEU A 18 -10.75 2.85 5.00
C LEU A 18 -12.09 3.37 5.48
N SER A 19 -12.17 4.67 5.71
CA SER A 19 -13.39 5.37 6.12
C SER A 19 -13.35 6.76 5.52
N GLY A 20 -14.43 7.15 4.83
CA GLY A 20 -14.46 8.45 4.14
C GLY A 20 -15.82 8.77 3.54
N LYS A 21 -16.04 10.05 3.23
CA LYS A 21 -17.33 10.57 2.72
C LYS A 21 -17.77 9.86 1.43
N GLN A 22 -16.83 9.37 0.63
CA GLN A 22 -17.10 8.61 -0.61
C GLN A 22 -17.24 7.08 -0.41
N ARG A 23 -17.65 6.62 0.77
CA ARG A 23 -18.18 5.27 1.01
C ARG A 23 -17.22 4.12 0.68
N ILE A 24 -15.91 4.30 0.82
CA ILE A 24 -15.03 3.13 1.05
C ILE A 24 -15.13 2.77 2.53
N ASN A 25 -16.28 2.24 2.97
CA ASN A 25 -16.40 1.55 4.25
C ASN A 25 -15.97 0.09 4.02
N ARG A 26 -14.69 -0.12 3.71
CA ARG A 26 -14.16 -1.45 3.43
C ARG A 26 -12.90 -1.72 4.24
N GLY A 27 -12.84 -2.94 4.76
CA GLY A 27 -11.65 -3.52 5.35
C GLY A 27 -10.80 -4.19 4.28
N PHE A 28 -9.49 -4.09 4.43
CA PHE A 28 -8.49 -4.79 3.64
C PHE A 28 -7.50 -5.49 4.57
N GLN A 29 -6.99 -6.63 4.14
CA GLN A 29 -5.71 -7.13 4.61
C GLN A 29 -4.60 -6.42 3.82
N ALA A 30 -3.75 -5.67 4.52
CA ALA A 30 -2.63 -4.96 3.95
C ALA A 30 -1.32 -5.71 4.22
N HIS A 31 -0.49 -5.82 3.19
CA HIS A 31 0.90 -6.22 3.31
C HIS A 31 1.80 -5.17 2.68
N VAL A 32 2.93 -4.91 3.32
CA VAL A 32 3.95 -3.95 2.89
C VAL A 32 5.30 -4.63 2.94
N PHE A 33 6.09 -4.47 1.88
CA PHE A 33 7.45 -4.95 1.80
C PHE A 33 8.35 -3.80 1.36
N GLY A 34 9.51 -3.66 1.99
CA GLY A 34 10.39 -2.57 1.62
C GLY A 34 11.74 -2.60 2.28
N PHE A 35 12.47 -1.53 1.99
CA PHE A 35 13.80 -1.24 2.46
C PHE A 35 13.85 0.22 2.89
N SER A 36 14.63 0.50 3.93
CA SER A 36 14.91 1.87 4.33
C SER A 36 16.35 2.03 4.76
N ASP A 37 16.97 3.15 4.36
CA ASP A 37 18.29 3.54 4.80
C ASP A 37 18.40 5.05 5.11
N THR A 38 19.43 5.39 5.87
CA THR A 38 19.75 6.76 6.33
C THR A 38 20.32 7.71 5.25
N THR A 39 20.23 7.33 3.97
CA THR A 39 20.76 8.06 2.80
C THR A 39 19.69 8.29 1.74
N THR A 40 18.87 7.28 1.45
CA THR A 40 17.84 7.29 0.41
C THR A 40 16.41 7.27 0.96
N GLY A 41 16.25 7.08 2.28
CA GLY A 41 14.95 7.04 2.92
C GLY A 41 14.29 5.67 2.81
N LEU A 42 12.97 5.63 2.71
CA LEU A 42 12.16 4.42 2.54
C LEU A 42 11.74 4.25 1.10
N GLN A 43 11.82 3.01 0.62
CA GLN A 43 11.16 2.55 -0.59
C GLN A 43 10.45 1.23 -0.34
N GLY A 44 9.24 1.08 -0.87
CA GLY A 44 8.49 -0.14 -0.68
C GLY A 44 7.35 -0.33 -1.67
N ARG A 45 6.69 -1.47 -1.52
CA ARG A 45 5.46 -1.83 -2.23
C ARG A 45 4.42 -2.22 -1.19
N SER A 46 3.16 -1.90 -1.46
CA SER A 46 2.06 -2.44 -0.68
C SER A 46 1.02 -3.14 -1.55
N VAL A 47 0.36 -4.12 -0.96
CA VAL A 47 -0.82 -4.78 -1.50
C VAL A 47 -1.93 -4.75 -0.47
N TRP A 48 -3.09 -4.24 -0.86
CA TRP A 48 -4.31 -4.29 -0.07
C TRP A 48 -5.26 -5.28 -0.71
N THR A 49 -5.66 -6.32 0.04
CA THR A 49 -6.58 -7.37 -0.42
C THR A 49 -7.91 -7.22 0.32
N ASP A 50 -9.00 -7.11 -0.42
CA ASP A 50 -10.35 -7.00 0.16
C ASP A 50 -10.94 -8.38 0.53
N GLU A 51 -12.18 -8.38 1.02
CA GLU A 51 -12.89 -9.59 1.44
C GLU A 51 -13.18 -10.59 0.30
N LYS A 52 -13.13 -10.16 -0.96
CA LYS A 52 -13.34 -10.98 -2.16
C LYS A 52 -12.04 -11.43 -2.82
N GLY A 53 -10.89 -11.01 -2.29
CA GLY A 53 -9.57 -11.32 -2.81
C GLY A 53 -9.05 -10.33 -3.86
N ASP A 54 -9.85 -9.33 -4.25
CA ASP A 54 -9.42 -8.28 -5.20
C ASP A 54 -8.35 -7.40 -4.54
N LYS A 55 -7.38 -6.97 -5.35
CA LYS A 55 -6.15 -6.35 -4.88
C LYS A 55 -5.99 -4.92 -5.38
N VAL A 56 -5.42 -4.07 -4.54
CA VAL A 56 -4.87 -2.76 -4.88
C VAL A 56 -3.38 -2.79 -4.61
N PHE A 57 -2.57 -2.30 -5.56
CA PHE A 57 -1.11 -2.24 -5.47
C PHE A 57 -0.65 -0.80 -5.38
N SER A 58 0.36 -0.54 -4.56
CA SER A 58 0.99 0.78 -4.50
C SER A 58 2.50 0.73 -4.36
N GLU A 59 3.14 1.79 -4.83
CA GLU A 59 4.52 2.15 -4.50
C GLU A 59 4.51 3.01 -3.25
N LEU A 60 5.52 2.84 -2.39
CA LEU A 60 5.72 3.64 -1.19
C LEU A 60 7.08 4.32 -1.21
N SER A 61 7.13 5.56 -0.75
CA SER A 61 8.34 6.32 -0.52
C SER A 61 8.22 7.19 0.72
N GLY A 62 9.33 7.56 1.35
CA GLY A 62 9.32 8.48 2.48
C GLY A 62 10.70 8.66 3.08
N GLU A 63 10.79 9.42 4.16
CA GLU A 63 12.06 9.67 4.87
C GLU A 63 12.55 8.45 5.66
N GLY A 64 11.65 7.53 6.04
CA GLY A 64 11.97 6.32 6.80
C GLY A 64 10.76 5.74 7.55
N LEU A 65 10.97 4.65 8.27
CA LEU A 65 10.00 4.07 9.21
C LEU A 65 10.25 4.55 10.65
N GLY A 66 10.09 5.84 10.86
CA GLY A 66 10.26 6.49 12.17
C GLY A 66 8.93 7.06 12.68
N PRO A 67 8.77 7.21 14.01
CA PRO A 67 7.61 7.89 14.57
C PRO A 67 7.43 9.29 13.96
N GLY A 68 6.28 9.52 13.34
CA GLY A 68 5.93 10.83 12.79
C GLY A 68 6.50 11.15 11.40
N LEU A 69 7.38 10.29 10.85
CA LEU A 69 7.86 10.44 9.47
C LEU A 69 6.73 10.18 8.48
N LEU A 70 6.66 11.03 7.46
CA LEU A 70 5.65 10.91 6.42
C LEU A 70 6.06 9.80 5.43
N ILE A 71 5.09 8.95 5.12
CA ILE A 71 5.18 7.95 4.07
C ILE A 71 4.10 8.27 3.05
N GLU A 72 4.50 8.34 1.79
CA GLU A 72 3.65 8.57 0.64
C GLU A 72 3.45 7.27 -0.11
N GLY A 73 2.24 7.09 -0.63
CA GLY A 73 1.85 5.94 -1.40
C GLY A 73 1.18 6.34 -2.69
N LYS A 74 1.59 5.74 -3.80
CA LYS A 74 1.01 5.92 -5.13
C LYS A 74 0.36 4.63 -5.58
N LEU A 75 -0.95 4.65 -5.82
CA LEU A 75 -1.66 3.50 -6.38
C LEU A 75 -1.23 3.30 -7.83
N ILE A 76 -0.74 2.10 -8.15
CA ILE A 76 -0.18 1.77 -9.47
C ILE A 76 -1.05 0.78 -10.25
N GLY A 77 -2.09 0.23 -9.62
CA GLY A 77 -3.03 -0.68 -10.28
C GLY A 77 -3.75 -1.58 -9.29
N GLY A 78 -4.57 -2.48 -9.83
CA GLY A 78 -5.36 -3.42 -9.05
C GLY A 78 -5.96 -4.52 -9.91
N THR A 79 -6.66 -5.45 -9.26
CA THR A 79 -7.36 -6.57 -9.89
C THR A 79 -8.87 -6.47 -9.69
N GLY A 80 -9.64 -7.19 -10.49
CA GLY A 80 -11.09 -7.28 -10.36
C GLY A 80 -11.74 -5.90 -10.34
N ARG A 81 -12.48 -5.56 -9.29
CA ARG A 81 -13.14 -4.26 -9.16
C ARG A 81 -12.19 -3.06 -9.03
N TYR A 82 -10.92 -3.29 -8.75
CA TYR A 82 -9.88 -2.27 -8.66
C TYR A 82 -9.02 -2.19 -9.92
N ALA A 83 -9.39 -2.90 -11.00
CA ALA A 83 -8.73 -2.75 -12.28
C ALA A 83 -8.70 -1.27 -12.71
N GLY A 84 -7.52 -0.76 -13.06
CA GLY A 84 -7.32 0.64 -13.45
C GLY A 84 -7.40 1.65 -12.30
N VAL A 85 -7.39 1.21 -11.03
CA VAL A 85 -7.35 2.14 -9.89
C VAL A 85 -6.09 3.01 -9.94
N SER A 86 -6.27 4.29 -9.65
CA SER A 86 -5.19 5.27 -9.51
C SER A 86 -5.47 6.18 -8.32
N GLY A 87 -4.45 6.80 -7.77
CA GLY A 87 -4.59 7.64 -6.59
C GLY A 87 -3.29 7.80 -5.84
N GLU A 88 -3.33 8.68 -4.86
CA GLU A 88 -2.22 8.99 -3.99
C GLU A 88 -2.73 9.12 -2.57
N TYR A 89 -1.92 8.66 -1.63
CA TYR A 89 -2.21 8.74 -0.21
C TYR A 89 -0.94 9.01 0.56
N SER A 90 -1.09 9.52 1.76
CA SER A 90 0.00 9.69 2.70
C SER A 90 -0.47 9.28 4.09
N PHE A 91 0.49 8.86 4.89
CA PHE A 91 0.24 8.50 6.27
C PHE A 91 1.52 8.63 7.09
N LYS A 92 1.35 8.61 8.40
CA LYS A 92 2.46 8.45 9.35
C LYS A 92 2.34 7.11 10.04
N TRP A 93 3.47 6.58 10.45
CA TRP A 93 3.49 5.36 11.25
C TRP A 93 3.80 5.70 12.71
N LYS A 94 3.00 5.13 13.61
CA LYS A 94 3.19 5.24 15.07
C LYS A 94 3.43 3.86 15.65
N ARG A 95 4.61 3.68 16.23
CA ARG A 95 4.96 2.49 17.00
C ARG A 95 4.01 2.27 18.17
N ILE A 96 3.66 1.01 18.41
CA ILE A 96 2.93 0.56 19.59
C ILE A 96 3.83 -0.45 20.29
N GLY A 97 4.25 -0.14 21.53
CA GLY A 97 5.04 -1.07 22.34
C GLY A 97 6.55 -1.09 22.08
N ALA A 98 7.24 -1.91 22.87
CA ALA A 98 8.68 -2.15 22.74
C ALA A 98 9.00 -3.04 21.52
N PHE A 99 10.27 -3.13 21.14
CA PHE A 99 10.72 -4.07 20.11
C PHE A 99 10.85 -5.41 20.83
N GLU A 100 10.18 -6.43 20.32
CA GLU A 100 10.37 -7.80 20.78
C GLU A 100 11.12 -8.55 19.69
N GLY A 101 12.45 -8.64 19.84
CA GLY A 101 13.33 -9.20 18.82
C GLY A 101 13.27 -8.42 17.51
N SER A 102 12.87 -9.10 16.43
CA SER A 102 12.71 -8.52 15.09
C SER A 102 11.28 -8.05 14.80
N GLU A 103 10.36 -8.16 15.76
CA GLU A 103 8.96 -7.83 15.56
C GLU A 103 8.68 -6.37 15.89
N LEU A 104 7.99 -5.70 14.96
CA LEU A 104 7.63 -4.29 15.06
C LEU A 104 6.13 -4.14 14.96
N THR A 105 5.49 -3.80 16.08
CA THR A 105 4.07 -3.46 16.11
C THR A 105 3.88 -1.94 15.99
N GLY A 106 2.89 -1.55 15.19
CA GLY A 106 2.50 -0.15 15.10
C GLY A 106 1.18 0.03 14.39
N ARG A 107 0.74 1.28 14.34
CA ARG A 107 -0.46 1.68 13.62
C ARG A 107 -0.16 2.81 12.65
N VAL A 108 -0.87 2.75 11.52
CA VAL A 108 -1.01 3.88 10.62
C VAL A 108 -1.82 4.97 11.33
N VAL A 109 -1.38 6.22 11.21
CA VAL A 109 -2.09 7.41 11.69
C VAL A 109 -2.09 8.47 10.59
N ASP A 110 -3.05 9.38 10.65
CA ASP A 110 -3.20 10.50 9.72
C ASP A 110 -3.26 10.06 8.25
N LEU A 111 -3.85 8.88 7.98
CA LEU A 111 -4.06 8.42 6.61
C LEU A 111 -5.00 9.37 5.88
N ASN A 112 -4.50 9.96 4.81
CA ASN A 112 -5.23 10.89 3.97
C ASN A 112 -4.88 10.64 2.50
N GLY A 113 -5.80 10.97 1.59
CA GLY A 113 -5.54 10.80 0.17
C GLY A 113 -6.82 10.69 -0.64
N TRP A 114 -6.64 10.25 -1.88
CA TRP A 114 -7.72 10.03 -2.82
C TRP A 114 -7.44 8.80 -3.68
N ALA A 115 -8.52 8.17 -4.12
CA ALA A 115 -8.46 7.08 -5.08
C ALA A 115 -9.59 7.26 -6.10
N ARG A 116 -9.28 6.97 -7.37
CA ARG A 116 -10.25 6.85 -8.45
C ARG A 116 -10.25 5.41 -8.90
N LEU A 117 -11.41 4.76 -8.80
CA LEU A 117 -11.60 3.44 -9.38
C LEU A 117 -11.58 3.58 -10.90
N GLY A 118 -10.87 2.67 -11.57
CA GLY A 118 -10.94 2.58 -13.02
C GLY A 118 -12.35 2.17 -13.44
N SER A 119 -12.75 2.58 -14.64
CA SER A 119 -13.90 1.96 -15.30
C SER A 119 -13.53 0.50 -15.55
N PRO A 120 -14.36 -0.49 -15.20
CA PRO A 120 -14.13 -1.85 -15.65
C PRO A 120 -14.07 -1.82 -17.17
N SER A 121 -12.92 -2.13 -17.76
CA SER A 121 -12.90 -2.45 -19.19
C SER A 121 -13.81 -3.66 -19.34
N ALA A 122 -14.97 -3.45 -19.98
CA ALA A 122 -15.77 -4.54 -20.49
C ALA A 122 -14.83 -5.36 -21.38
N VAL A 123 -14.52 -6.58 -20.95
CA VAL A 123 -13.77 -7.53 -21.78
C VAL A 123 -14.61 -7.69 -23.04
N ALA A 124 -14.16 -7.11 -24.16
CA ALA A 124 -14.83 -7.29 -25.43
C ALA A 124 -14.82 -8.81 -25.72
N PRO A 125 -15.96 -9.43 -26.07
CA PRO A 125 -15.96 -10.83 -26.44
C PRO A 125 -14.97 -11.01 -27.59
N THR A 126 -13.99 -11.90 -27.41
CA THR A 126 -13.15 -12.34 -28.51
C THR A 126 -14.07 -12.95 -29.56
N THR A 127 -14.28 -12.25 -30.67
CA THR A 127 -14.89 -12.84 -31.86
C THR A 127 -13.92 -13.89 -32.37
N ALA A 128 -14.09 -15.13 -31.91
CA ALA A 128 -13.54 -16.29 -32.58
C ALA A 128 -14.30 -16.40 -33.91
N GLY A 129 -13.80 -15.70 -34.92
CA GLY A 129 -14.26 -15.85 -36.30
C GLY A 129 -13.86 -17.24 -36.78
N GLY A 130 -14.81 -18.18 -36.70
CA GLY A 130 -14.76 -19.39 -37.50
C GLY A 130 -15.04 -19.03 -38.95
N GLN A 131 -14.13 -19.39 -39.85
CA GLN A 131 -14.46 -19.57 -41.26
C GLN A 131 -14.39 -21.07 -41.57
N GLN A 132 -15.54 -21.58 -42.04
CA GLN A 132 -15.67 -22.81 -42.83
C GLN A 132 -14.97 -22.66 -44.18
#